data_AF-A0A816EKJ4-F1
#
_entry.id   AF-A0A816EKJ4-F1
#
_cell.length_a   1.000
_cell.length_b   1.000
_cell.length_c   1.000
_cell.angle_alpha   90.00
_cell.angle_beta   90.00
_cell.angle_gamma   90.00
#
_symmetry.space_group_name_H-M   'P 1'
#
loop_
_entity.id
_entity.type
_entity.pdbx_description
1 polymer ?
#
loop_
_entity_poly.entity_id
_entity_poly.type
_entity_poly.pdbx_seq_one_letter_code
_entity_poly.pdbx_strand_id
1 'polypeptide(L)'
;MVAVTYDFNNDSNLDLAVVNAYDNRVDILFGCGNGSFQSERISYTVGNDRASLIMDDFNDDNIMDLADVNLDEQTITMIIDNRNGTFTVQMQYSVGSAPRELTSGDFTNDNQSDIVVADTGGSNIMLLLDDGDGTLQDRVTYTIDTSSTFMTSDFAIVNTPNDTTGIMFGDIDGIFTSSVILSATGNNLTWITLDDFNNDAKLDLAVVNQKDNNIGVLFGYGNGSLNDQITFNVDLNGDKIIALVVTNLDDNSISVLFGNQDGTFQNQTVYNTGTGPSFAVSNDFNNDKILDIAVIHQRFNNVNILFDNRNKTFENQITYGIAGSWLNSIMANDFNKDEKSDMAINVVGKAHLVDCRYYDSYNKSAFTFVCSSLGENIAKMSEELILYHYPQSPFAEKIRMAMGLKKLNWRSVTVDRVPPRSHLEILTGGYRRIPVLQVGADIYCDTHLIIRTLDRLRPNAPTLLSNRMAQPLCWWWDKTMFPLLFKLLIGLRGDKLPREWLDD
;
A
#
# COMPACT_ATOMS: atom_id res chain seq x y z
N MET A 1 -3.97 -5.56 12.67
CA MET A 1 -3.70 -5.09 11.28
C MET A 1 -4.12 -6.18 10.27
N VAL A 2 -4.09 -5.99 8.94
CA VAL A 2 -4.57 -7.04 7.97
C VAL A 2 -3.59 -7.32 6.81
N ALA A 3 -2.40 -6.76 6.88
CA ALA A 3 -1.30 -6.93 5.94
C ALA A 3 0.02 -6.51 6.60
N VAL A 4 1.15 -7.00 6.11
CA VAL A 4 2.48 -6.89 6.73
C VAL A 4 3.57 -7.03 5.66
N THR A 5 4.73 -6.37 5.81
CA THR A 5 5.84 -6.41 4.83
C THR A 5 7.19 -6.68 5.49
N TYR A 6 7.93 -7.68 5.00
CA TYR A 6 9.26 -8.08 5.50
C TYR A 6 10.08 -8.76 4.39
N ASP A 7 11.27 -9.27 4.69
CA ASP A 7 12.13 -10.07 3.80
C ASP A 7 12.15 -11.53 4.30
N PHE A 8 11.05 -12.25 4.05
CA PHE A 8 10.82 -13.62 4.57
C PHE A 8 11.65 -14.70 3.85
N ASN A 9 12.34 -14.33 2.76
CA ASN A 9 13.16 -15.26 1.99
C ASN A 9 14.66 -14.90 1.95
N ASN A 10 15.05 -13.78 2.58
CA ASN A 10 16.42 -13.28 2.66
C ASN A 10 17.08 -12.96 1.29
N ASP A 11 16.29 -12.63 0.26
CA ASP A 11 16.78 -12.03 -0.99
C ASP A 11 16.88 -10.49 -0.92
N SER A 12 16.55 -9.92 0.25
CA SER A 12 16.55 -8.50 0.58
C SER A 12 15.48 -7.67 -0.12
N ASN A 13 14.52 -8.28 -0.84
CA ASN A 13 13.33 -7.59 -1.36
C ASN A 13 12.25 -7.50 -0.27
N LEU A 14 11.27 -6.60 -0.47
CA LEU A 14 10.08 -6.58 0.36
C LEU A 14 9.05 -7.56 -0.20
N ASP A 15 8.78 -8.59 0.60
CA ASP A 15 7.65 -9.49 0.49
C ASP A 15 6.41 -8.86 1.14
N LEU A 16 5.24 -9.48 0.93
CA LEU A 16 3.96 -9.01 1.46
C LEU A 16 3.13 -10.20 1.98
N ALA A 17 2.79 -10.19 3.26
CA ALA A 17 1.75 -11.07 3.83
C ALA A 17 0.41 -10.31 3.92
N VAL A 18 -0.70 -10.95 3.54
CA VAL A 18 -2.05 -10.36 3.51
C VAL A 18 -3.13 -11.32 4.00
N VAL A 19 -4.03 -10.82 4.84
CA VAL A 19 -5.26 -11.52 5.23
C VAL A 19 -6.27 -11.44 4.09
N ASN A 20 -6.73 -12.60 3.62
CA ASN A 20 -7.82 -12.71 2.65
C ASN A 20 -9.09 -13.19 3.37
N ALA A 21 -9.71 -12.33 4.18
CA ALA A 21 -10.84 -12.64 5.08
C ALA A 21 -12.16 -13.12 4.41
N TYR A 22 -12.16 -13.32 3.09
CA TYR A 22 -13.25 -13.96 2.32
C TYR A 22 -12.84 -15.30 1.68
N ASP A 23 -11.53 -15.53 1.55
CA ASP A 23 -10.93 -16.77 1.03
C ASP A 23 -10.37 -17.63 2.19
N ASN A 24 -10.51 -17.16 3.43
CA ASN A 24 -10.09 -17.81 4.68
C ASN A 24 -8.63 -18.27 4.66
N ARG A 25 -7.74 -17.36 4.26
CA ARG A 25 -6.30 -17.60 4.20
C ARG A 25 -5.45 -16.35 4.39
N VAL A 26 -4.29 -16.51 4.99
CA VAL A 26 -3.16 -15.59 4.84
C VAL A 26 -2.37 -16.01 3.59
N ASP A 27 -2.17 -15.08 2.66
CA ASP A 27 -1.26 -15.27 1.52
C ASP A 27 0.04 -14.51 1.77
N ILE A 28 1.17 -15.16 1.49
CA ILE A 28 2.50 -14.56 1.55
C ILE A 28 3.09 -14.54 0.15
N LEU A 29 3.29 -13.34 -0.37
CA LEU A 29 3.73 -13.05 -1.74
C LEU A 29 5.20 -12.59 -1.72
N PHE A 30 6.08 -13.39 -2.31
CA PHE A 30 7.51 -13.05 -2.39
C PHE A 30 7.76 -11.95 -3.42
N GLY A 31 8.57 -10.95 -3.07
CA GLY A 31 8.95 -9.83 -3.92
C GLY A 31 9.85 -10.24 -5.08
N CYS A 32 9.87 -9.43 -6.13
CA CYS A 32 10.88 -9.48 -7.20
C CYS A 32 11.79 -8.23 -7.22
N GLY A 33 11.71 -7.36 -6.19
CA GLY A 33 12.53 -6.15 -6.07
C GLY A 33 12.34 -5.14 -7.20
N ASN A 34 11.16 -5.13 -7.83
CA ASN A 34 10.90 -4.38 -9.07
C ASN A 34 9.44 -3.90 -9.19
N GLY A 35 8.69 -3.86 -8.08
CA GLY A 35 7.26 -3.53 -8.08
C GLY A 35 6.37 -4.67 -8.59
N SER A 36 6.80 -5.92 -8.48
CA SER A 36 5.98 -7.12 -8.74
C SER A 36 6.32 -8.26 -7.76
N PHE A 37 5.36 -9.15 -7.55
CA PHE A 37 5.51 -10.37 -6.76
C PHE A 37 5.71 -11.60 -7.67
N GLN A 38 6.28 -12.65 -7.08
CA GLN A 38 6.44 -13.97 -7.71
C GLN A 38 5.08 -14.64 -7.94
N SER A 39 5.01 -15.53 -8.94
CA SER A 39 3.77 -16.29 -9.24
C SER A 39 3.52 -17.44 -8.25
N GLU A 40 4.56 -17.85 -7.53
CA GLU A 40 4.47 -18.80 -6.42
C GLU A 40 4.32 -17.98 -5.14
N ARG A 41 3.29 -18.32 -4.35
CA ARG A 41 2.98 -17.75 -3.03
C ARG A 41 2.84 -18.89 -2.03
N ILE A 42 2.99 -18.59 -0.76
CA ILE A 42 2.54 -19.48 0.30
C ILE A 42 1.14 -19.05 0.75
N SER A 43 0.28 -20.02 1.05
CA SER A 43 -1.09 -19.80 1.52
C SER A 43 -1.33 -20.67 2.75
N TYR A 44 -1.62 -20.04 3.89
CA TYR A 44 -2.05 -20.72 5.10
C TYR A 44 -3.55 -20.51 5.30
N THR A 45 -4.32 -21.59 5.39
CA THR A 45 -5.74 -21.50 5.74
C THR A 45 -5.86 -20.97 7.17
N VAL A 46 -6.65 -19.92 7.36
CA VAL A 46 -6.98 -19.34 8.67
C VAL A 46 -8.50 -19.26 8.83
N GLY A 47 -8.97 -18.95 10.04
CA GLY A 47 -10.37 -18.96 10.38
C GLY A 47 -11.27 -18.03 9.56
N ASN A 48 -12.55 -18.37 9.53
CA ASN A 48 -13.57 -17.83 8.62
C ASN A 48 -14.21 -16.50 9.08
N ASP A 49 -13.42 -15.45 9.31
CA ASP A 49 -13.93 -14.06 9.36
C ASP A 49 -12.78 -13.03 9.20
N ARG A 50 -13.06 -11.75 9.48
CA ARG A 50 -12.13 -10.62 9.61
C ARG A 50 -11.06 -10.89 10.69
N ALA A 51 -10.00 -11.60 10.32
CA ALA A 51 -8.83 -11.81 11.14
C ALA A 51 -7.92 -10.56 11.15
N SER A 52 -7.19 -10.42 12.25
CA SER A 52 -6.04 -9.52 12.38
C SER A 52 -4.75 -10.32 12.24
N LEU A 53 -3.84 -9.86 11.39
CA LEU A 53 -2.47 -10.32 11.26
C LEU A 53 -1.53 -9.33 11.96
N ILE A 54 -0.61 -9.87 12.75
CA ILE A 54 0.52 -9.15 13.36
C ILE A 54 1.84 -9.83 12.99
N MET A 55 2.95 -9.13 13.24
CA MET A 55 4.30 -9.57 12.89
C MET A 55 5.27 -9.05 13.95
N ASP A 56 6.07 -9.94 14.51
CA ASP A 56 7.03 -9.66 15.57
C ASP A 56 8.05 -10.81 15.66
N ASP A 57 9.07 -10.70 16.52
CA ASP A 57 9.89 -11.85 16.91
C ASP A 57 9.15 -12.65 18.00
N PHE A 58 8.73 -13.88 17.69
CA PHE A 58 8.01 -14.78 18.60
C PHE A 58 8.84 -16.02 18.97
N ASN A 59 10.17 -15.99 18.75
CA ASN A 59 11.06 -17.10 19.12
C ASN A 59 12.50 -16.66 19.48
N ASP A 60 12.72 -15.36 19.72
CA ASP A 60 13.99 -14.71 20.06
C ASP A 60 15.15 -14.89 19.03
N ASP A 61 14.90 -15.44 17.84
CA ASP A 61 15.94 -15.71 16.84
C ASP A 61 16.27 -14.53 15.91
N ASN A 62 15.64 -13.37 16.15
CA ASN A 62 15.78 -12.09 15.45
C ASN A 62 15.22 -12.12 14.02
N ILE A 63 14.17 -12.92 13.82
CA ILE A 63 13.39 -13.04 12.57
C ILE A 63 11.96 -12.58 12.87
N MET A 64 11.30 -11.98 11.88
CA MET A 64 9.93 -11.49 12.03
C MET A 64 8.92 -12.57 11.62
N ASP A 65 8.37 -13.22 12.63
CA ASP A 65 7.31 -14.22 12.56
C ASP A 65 5.92 -13.59 12.38
N LEU A 66 4.88 -14.41 12.24
CA LEU A 66 3.50 -13.98 12.01
C LEU A 66 2.51 -14.66 12.97
N ALA A 67 1.52 -13.91 13.43
CA ALA A 67 0.37 -14.45 14.19
C ALA A 67 -0.97 -13.93 13.65
N ASP A 68 -1.95 -14.84 13.52
CA ASP A 68 -3.28 -14.58 12.96
C ASP A 68 -4.41 -15.16 13.85
N VAL A 69 -5.58 -14.50 13.88
CA VAL A 69 -6.72 -14.85 14.75
C VAL A 69 -7.89 -15.49 14.01
N ASN A 70 -8.16 -16.75 14.36
CA ASN A 70 -9.19 -17.58 13.78
C ASN A 70 -10.49 -17.45 14.59
N LEU A 71 -11.53 -16.84 14.00
CA LEU A 71 -12.81 -16.63 14.69
C LEU A 71 -13.58 -17.94 14.97
N ASP A 72 -13.84 -18.72 13.93
CA ASP A 72 -14.74 -19.90 13.99
C ASP A 72 -14.09 -21.05 14.77
N GLU A 73 -12.77 -21.20 14.67
CA GLU A 73 -11.94 -22.12 15.45
C GLU A 73 -11.66 -21.64 16.88
N GLN A 74 -11.88 -20.34 17.15
CA GLN A 74 -11.61 -19.67 18.43
C GLN A 74 -10.15 -19.84 18.89
N THR A 75 -9.18 -19.58 17.99
CA THR A 75 -7.75 -19.82 18.21
C THR A 75 -6.85 -18.74 17.61
N ILE A 76 -5.62 -18.57 18.13
CA ILE A 76 -4.50 -17.95 17.39
C ILE A 76 -3.78 -19.04 16.60
N THR A 77 -3.31 -18.74 15.39
CA THR A 77 -2.33 -19.54 14.65
C THR A 77 -1.00 -18.80 14.65
N MET A 78 0.05 -19.41 15.23
CA MET A 78 1.44 -18.94 15.13
C MET A 78 2.10 -19.50 13.87
N ILE A 79 2.84 -18.67 13.14
CA ILE A 79 3.46 -18.98 11.85
C ILE A 79 4.91 -18.46 11.85
N ILE A 80 5.84 -19.33 12.26
CA ILE A 80 7.27 -18.99 12.41
C ILE A 80 7.98 -19.00 11.06
N ASP A 81 8.71 -17.95 10.70
CA ASP A 81 9.49 -17.86 9.47
C ASP A 81 10.88 -18.51 9.63
N ASN A 82 11.22 -19.46 8.74
CA ASN A 82 12.57 -20.03 8.70
C ASN A 82 13.55 -19.14 7.90
N ARG A 83 13.12 -17.91 7.56
CA ARG A 83 13.78 -16.83 6.80
C ARG A 83 14.46 -17.28 5.51
N ASN A 84 13.78 -18.20 4.84
CA ASN A 84 14.21 -18.85 3.61
C ASN A 84 13.02 -19.09 2.64
N GLY A 85 11.88 -18.43 2.89
CA GLY A 85 10.65 -18.62 2.13
C GLY A 85 9.89 -19.89 2.52
N THR A 86 10.05 -20.39 3.76
CA THR A 86 9.21 -21.46 4.32
C THR A 86 8.86 -21.16 5.77
N PHE A 87 7.60 -21.41 6.16
CA PHE A 87 7.13 -21.11 7.52
C PHE A 87 6.62 -22.38 8.23
N THR A 88 6.92 -22.46 9.51
CA THR A 88 6.50 -23.52 10.42
C THR A 88 5.25 -23.05 11.16
N VAL A 89 4.08 -23.58 10.78
CA VAL A 89 2.84 -23.36 11.54
C VAL A 89 2.95 -24.12 12.87
N GLN A 90 2.93 -23.39 13.96
CA GLN A 90 2.98 -23.92 15.33
C GLN A 90 1.55 -24.18 15.87
N MET A 91 1.45 -24.47 17.17
CA MET A 91 0.21 -24.88 17.82
C MET A 91 -0.89 -23.80 17.73
N GLN A 92 -2.14 -24.25 17.69
CA GLN A 92 -3.29 -23.36 17.80
C GLN A 92 -3.66 -23.13 19.27
N TYR A 93 -3.55 -21.89 19.74
CA TYR A 93 -3.86 -21.51 21.13
C TYR A 93 -5.30 -21.01 21.21
N SER A 94 -6.16 -21.69 21.97
CA SER A 94 -7.57 -21.32 22.07
C SER A 94 -7.76 -19.96 22.75
N VAL A 95 -8.52 -19.06 22.12
CA VAL A 95 -8.77 -17.69 22.59
C VAL A 95 -10.24 -17.29 22.44
N GLY A 96 -10.90 -17.06 23.56
CA GLY A 96 -12.21 -16.44 23.63
C GLY A 96 -13.35 -17.26 23.03
N SER A 97 -14.36 -16.55 22.50
CA SER A 97 -15.52 -17.12 21.81
C SER A 97 -15.88 -16.39 20.51
N ALA A 98 -15.47 -15.14 20.35
CA ALA A 98 -15.40 -14.41 19.08
C ALA A 98 -14.16 -13.47 19.08
N PRO A 99 -12.93 -14.03 19.01
CA PRO A 99 -11.70 -13.26 18.97
C PRO A 99 -11.57 -12.49 17.63
N ARG A 100 -11.13 -11.23 17.67
CA ARG A 100 -11.20 -10.30 16.51
C ARG A 100 -9.94 -9.53 16.18
N GLU A 101 -9.18 -9.13 17.18
CA GLU A 101 -7.96 -8.34 17.01
C GLU A 101 -6.82 -8.97 17.81
N LEU A 102 -5.59 -8.75 17.33
CA LEU A 102 -4.33 -9.16 17.92
C LEU A 102 -3.40 -7.96 18.02
N THR A 103 -2.55 -7.96 19.03
CA THR A 103 -1.32 -7.15 19.11
C THR A 103 -0.24 -7.96 19.84
N SER A 104 1.02 -7.65 19.57
CA SER A 104 2.19 -8.14 20.30
C SER A 104 2.92 -6.99 21.00
N GLY A 105 3.80 -7.31 21.96
CA GLY A 105 4.66 -6.38 22.66
C GLY A 105 5.28 -6.99 23.93
N ASP A 106 6.32 -6.35 24.46
CA ASP A 106 6.96 -6.72 25.74
C ASP A 106 6.08 -6.25 26.93
N PHE A 107 4.95 -6.94 27.15
CA PHE A 107 3.97 -6.59 28.19
C PHE A 107 4.45 -6.92 29.61
N THR A 108 5.45 -7.81 29.75
CA THR A 108 6.06 -8.20 31.03
C THR A 108 7.41 -7.51 31.33
N ASN A 109 7.93 -6.69 30.41
CA ASN A 109 9.26 -6.08 30.49
C ASN A 109 10.38 -7.14 30.68
N ASP A 110 10.24 -8.32 30.08
CA ASP A 110 11.26 -9.38 30.08
C ASP A 110 12.03 -9.50 28.75
N ASN A 111 11.64 -8.71 27.75
CA ASN A 111 12.15 -8.59 26.37
C ASN A 111 11.64 -9.66 25.38
N GLN A 112 10.70 -10.53 25.75
CA GLN A 112 9.96 -11.41 24.84
C GLN A 112 8.68 -10.71 24.33
N SER A 113 8.08 -11.16 23.21
CA SER A 113 6.89 -10.48 22.64
C SER A 113 5.57 -11.21 22.94
N ASP A 114 5.01 -10.92 24.13
CA ASP A 114 3.71 -11.44 24.56
C ASP A 114 2.56 -11.01 23.62
N ILE A 115 1.51 -11.83 23.50
CA ILE A 115 0.38 -11.59 22.58
C ILE A 115 -0.92 -11.31 23.34
N VAL A 116 -1.63 -10.25 22.94
CA VAL A 116 -2.94 -9.88 23.49
C VAL A 116 -4.03 -10.07 22.44
N VAL A 117 -5.18 -10.63 22.85
CA VAL A 117 -6.34 -10.96 22.00
C VAL A 117 -7.64 -10.32 22.50
N ALA A 118 -8.38 -9.69 21.59
CA ALA A 118 -9.68 -9.10 21.84
C ALA A 118 -10.83 -10.08 21.53
N ASP A 119 -11.50 -10.63 22.55
CA ASP A 119 -12.74 -11.40 22.41
C ASP A 119 -13.99 -10.51 22.56
N THR A 120 -14.52 -10.11 21.41
CA THR A 120 -15.72 -9.26 21.31
C THR A 120 -17.04 -9.97 21.65
N GLY A 121 -17.06 -11.30 21.62
CA GLY A 121 -18.30 -12.09 21.84
C GLY A 121 -18.44 -12.58 23.27
N GLY A 122 -17.32 -12.98 23.89
CA GLY A 122 -17.27 -13.31 25.31
C GLY A 122 -17.02 -12.10 26.20
N SER A 123 -16.72 -10.94 25.61
CA SER A 123 -16.33 -9.70 26.30
C SER A 123 -15.12 -9.94 27.21
N ASN A 124 -13.99 -10.32 26.61
CA ASN A 124 -12.71 -10.53 27.31
C ASN A 124 -11.54 -9.92 26.52
N ILE A 125 -10.51 -9.48 27.26
CA ILE A 125 -9.12 -9.44 26.76
C ILE A 125 -8.44 -10.71 27.25
N MET A 126 -7.54 -11.28 26.46
CA MET A 126 -6.67 -12.37 26.89
C MET A 126 -5.22 -12.03 26.59
N LEU A 127 -4.35 -12.17 27.59
CA LEU A 127 -2.91 -12.16 27.40
C LEU A 127 -2.42 -13.60 27.29
N LEU A 128 -1.55 -13.86 26.34
CA LEU A 128 -0.80 -15.10 26.19
C LEU A 128 0.67 -14.71 26.28
N LEU A 129 1.32 -15.15 27.35
CA LEU A 129 2.74 -14.90 27.54
C LEU A 129 3.55 -15.78 26.59
N ASP A 130 4.65 -15.26 26.06
CA ASP A 130 5.59 -16.04 25.25
C ASP A 130 6.69 -16.68 26.15
N ASP A 131 7.07 -17.92 25.86
CA ASP A 131 8.20 -18.63 26.49
C ASP A 131 9.51 -18.47 25.67
N GLY A 132 9.49 -17.67 24.60
CA GLY A 132 10.69 -17.31 23.82
C GLY A 132 11.20 -18.43 22.92
N ASP A 133 10.36 -19.43 22.62
CA ASP A 133 10.64 -20.53 21.69
C ASP A 133 9.49 -20.80 20.70
N GLY A 134 8.55 -19.85 20.59
CA GLY A 134 7.28 -19.97 19.87
C GLY A 134 6.21 -20.77 20.61
N THR A 135 6.43 -21.10 21.89
CA THR A 135 5.36 -21.63 22.75
C THR A 135 4.75 -20.57 23.63
N LEU A 136 3.41 -20.45 23.56
CA LEU A 136 2.65 -19.52 24.38
C LEU A 136 2.08 -20.24 25.62
N GLN A 137 2.11 -19.56 26.76
CA GLN A 137 1.60 -20.07 28.04
C GLN A 137 0.05 -20.13 28.09
N ASP A 138 -0.49 -20.75 29.15
CA ASP A 138 -1.93 -20.76 29.46
C ASP A 138 -2.46 -19.32 29.61
N ARG A 139 -3.38 -18.92 28.73
CA ARG A 139 -3.87 -17.54 28.60
C ARG A 139 -4.43 -16.96 29.92
N VAL A 140 -4.01 -15.76 30.29
CA VAL A 140 -4.64 -14.98 31.36
C VAL A 140 -5.85 -14.24 30.79
N THR A 141 -7.05 -14.51 31.31
CA THR A 141 -8.31 -13.95 30.78
C THR A 141 -8.84 -12.82 31.68
N TYR A 142 -8.98 -11.64 31.10
CA TYR A 142 -9.50 -10.42 31.73
C TYR A 142 -10.89 -10.13 31.20
N THR A 143 -11.92 -10.44 31.99
CA THR A 143 -13.31 -10.13 31.61
C THR A 143 -13.56 -8.63 31.68
N ILE A 144 -14.23 -8.13 30.66
CA ILE A 144 -14.53 -6.72 30.43
C ILE A 144 -16.03 -6.60 30.20
N ASP A 145 -16.70 -5.68 30.89
CA ASP A 145 -18.17 -5.51 30.76
C ASP A 145 -18.53 -4.79 29.44
N THR A 146 -17.97 -5.15 28.28
CA THR A 146 -17.88 -4.25 27.10
C THR A 146 -18.20 -4.93 25.77
N SER A 147 -18.80 -4.19 24.83
CA SER A 147 -19.22 -4.74 23.52
C SER A 147 -18.22 -4.53 22.38
N SER A 148 -17.10 -3.84 22.60
CA SER A 148 -16.08 -3.56 21.58
C SER A 148 -14.73 -3.29 22.23
N THR A 149 -13.66 -3.74 21.57
CA THR A 149 -12.28 -3.70 22.07
C THR A 149 -11.33 -3.36 20.92
N PHE A 150 -10.31 -2.56 21.21
CA PHE A 150 -9.18 -2.25 20.31
C PHE A 150 -7.86 -2.42 21.08
N MET A 151 -6.76 -2.79 20.43
CA MET A 151 -5.50 -3.08 21.14
C MET A 151 -4.24 -2.63 20.40
N THR A 152 -3.15 -2.47 21.15
CA THR A 152 -1.80 -2.15 20.65
C THR A 152 -0.75 -2.54 21.71
N SER A 153 0.54 -2.43 21.43
CA SER A 153 1.66 -3.09 22.13
C SER A 153 1.80 -2.81 23.64
N ASP A 154 1.12 -1.79 24.15
CA ASP A 154 1.28 -1.30 25.52
C ASP A 154 -0.04 -1.36 26.33
N PHE A 155 -1.19 -1.54 25.66
CA PHE A 155 -2.52 -1.51 26.31
C PHE A 155 -3.67 -2.04 25.44
N ALA A 156 -4.80 -2.31 26.11
CA ALA A 156 -6.07 -2.63 25.47
C ALA A 156 -7.17 -1.64 25.87
N ILE A 157 -7.97 -1.19 24.90
CA ILE A 157 -9.04 -0.21 25.05
C ILE A 157 -10.40 -0.88 24.86
N VAL A 158 -11.36 -0.57 25.73
CA VAL A 158 -12.67 -1.22 25.79
C VAL A 158 -13.82 -0.22 25.89
N ASN A 159 -14.91 -0.47 25.16
CA ASN A 159 -16.11 0.40 25.15
C ASN A 159 -17.22 -0.16 26.05
N THR A 160 -17.45 0.49 27.19
CA THR A 160 -18.35 0.00 28.26
C THR A 160 -19.85 0.25 27.95
N PRO A 161 -20.81 -0.39 28.65
CA PRO A 161 -22.23 -0.36 28.27
C PRO A 161 -22.91 0.98 28.53
N ASN A 162 -22.23 1.86 29.28
CA ASN A 162 -22.63 3.23 29.55
C ASN A 162 -22.00 4.22 28.54
N ASP A 163 -21.56 3.70 27.39
CA ASP A 163 -20.81 4.37 26.32
C ASP A 163 -19.41 4.92 26.69
N THR A 164 -18.99 4.89 27.96
CA THR A 164 -17.66 5.39 28.36
C THR A 164 -16.54 4.42 27.98
N THR A 165 -15.38 4.96 27.60
CA THR A 165 -14.17 4.16 27.37
C THR A 165 -13.54 3.71 28.70
N GLY A 166 -13.06 2.47 28.76
CA GLY A 166 -12.04 2.03 29.71
C GLY A 166 -10.74 1.74 28.99
N ILE A 167 -9.61 2.03 29.61
CA ILE A 167 -8.30 1.54 29.17
C ILE A 167 -7.78 0.57 30.23
N MET A 168 -7.29 -0.58 29.77
CA MET A 168 -6.56 -1.56 30.58
C MET A 168 -5.07 -1.43 30.25
N PHE A 169 -4.31 -1.07 31.27
CA PHE A 169 -2.87 -0.97 31.23
C PHE A 169 -2.25 -2.28 31.73
N GLY A 170 -1.30 -2.83 30.98
CA GLY A 170 -0.38 -3.82 31.55
C GLY A 170 0.50 -3.15 32.60
N ASP A 171 0.68 -3.79 33.75
CA ASP A 171 1.78 -3.47 34.66
C ASP A 171 3.02 -4.31 34.32
N ILE A 172 4.13 -4.06 35.03
CA ILE A 172 5.42 -4.71 34.81
C ILE A 172 5.43 -6.23 35.11
N ASP A 173 4.33 -6.78 35.65
CA ASP A 173 4.17 -8.23 35.86
C ASP A 173 3.27 -8.85 34.76
N GLY A 174 3.00 -8.12 33.67
CA GLY A 174 2.07 -8.50 32.60
C GLY A 174 0.59 -8.45 33.02
N ILE A 175 0.26 -7.88 34.18
CA ILE A 175 -1.10 -7.92 34.70
C ILE A 175 -1.88 -6.72 34.17
N PHE A 176 -2.92 -6.98 33.37
CA PHE A 176 -3.86 -5.94 32.98
C PHE A 176 -4.66 -5.47 34.20
N THR A 177 -4.28 -4.31 34.71
CA THR A 177 -4.87 -3.73 35.92
C THR A 177 -6.33 -3.32 35.69
N SER A 178 -7.12 -3.27 36.78
CA SER A 178 -8.56 -2.97 36.72
C SER A 178 -8.82 -1.66 35.97
N SER A 179 -9.65 -1.72 34.92
CA SER A 179 -9.75 -0.69 33.89
C SER A 179 -9.95 0.72 34.41
N VAL A 180 -9.13 1.65 33.92
CA VAL A 180 -9.30 3.07 34.18
C VAL A 180 -10.40 3.60 33.25
N ILE A 181 -11.59 3.81 33.81
CA ILE A 181 -12.78 4.28 33.09
C ILE A 181 -12.64 5.78 32.78
N LEU A 182 -11.97 6.07 31.67
CA LEU A 182 -11.79 7.39 31.10
C LEU A 182 -13.11 7.89 30.52
N SER A 183 -13.97 8.39 31.41
CA SER A 183 -15.31 8.93 31.11
C SER A 183 -15.29 10.22 30.27
N ALA A 184 -14.12 10.65 29.78
CA ALA A 184 -13.89 11.91 29.07
C ALA A 184 -13.57 11.73 27.57
N THR A 185 -13.22 10.53 27.11
CA THR A 185 -12.82 10.31 25.70
C THR A 185 -13.98 10.42 24.73
N GLY A 186 -15.16 9.89 25.09
CA GLY A 186 -16.36 9.89 24.28
C GLY A 186 -16.92 8.49 23.99
N ASN A 187 -17.99 8.49 23.19
CA ASN A 187 -18.88 7.36 22.98
C ASN A 187 -18.64 6.65 21.62
N ASN A 188 -18.73 5.31 21.64
CA ASN A 188 -18.65 4.43 20.46
C ASN A 188 -17.38 4.64 19.62
N LEU A 189 -16.27 4.15 20.15
CA LEU A 189 -14.97 4.09 19.49
C LEU A 189 -15.01 3.30 18.18
N THR A 190 -14.29 3.77 17.15
CA THR A 190 -14.14 3.08 15.86
C THR A 190 -12.71 2.94 15.37
N TRP A 191 -11.75 3.69 15.91
CA TRP A 191 -10.33 3.60 15.57
C TRP A 191 -9.45 4.19 16.67
N ILE A 192 -8.21 3.70 16.78
CA ILE A 192 -7.17 4.18 17.71
C ILE A 192 -5.83 4.32 16.97
N THR A 193 -4.92 5.16 17.46
CA THR A 193 -3.54 5.23 16.95
C THR A 193 -2.58 5.79 18.01
N LEU A 194 -1.32 5.39 17.92
CA LEU A 194 -0.22 5.85 18.78
C LEU A 194 0.76 6.72 17.99
N ASP A 195 1.25 7.78 18.61
CA ASP A 195 2.42 8.60 18.20
C ASP A 195 2.86 9.48 19.39
N ASP A 196 3.99 10.16 19.31
CA ASP A 196 4.45 11.14 20.30
C ASP A 196 3.79 12.52 20.05
N PHE A 197 2.46 12.60 20.23
CA PHE A 197 1.66 13.78 19.87
C PHE A 197 2.11 15.08 20.58
N ASN A 198 2.68 14.97 21.78
CA ASN A 198 3.22 16.09 22.56
C ASN A 198 4.75 16.31 22.43
N ASN A 199 5.47 15.44 21.71
CA ASN A 199 6.92 15.50 21.47
C ASN A 199 7.75 15.49 22.78
N ASP A 200 7.38 14.66 23.77
CA ASP A 200 8.16 14.39 24.98
C ASP A 200 8.88 13.01 25.00
N ALA A 201 8.93 12.37 23.84
CA ALA A 201 9.58 11.08 23.55
C ALA A 201 8.89 9.87 24.20
N LYS A 202 7.56 9.88 24.24
CA LYS A 202 6.70 8.80 24.73
C LYS A 202 5.52 8.57 23.79
N LEU A 203 4.85 7.44 23.92
CA LEU A 203 3.66 7.14 23.14
C LEU A 203 2.42 7.78 23.79
N ASP A 204 1.83 8.74 23.09
CA ASP A 204 0.51 9.30 23.36
C ASP A 204 -0.55 8.57 22.53
N LEU A 205 -1.78 8.56 23.02
CA LEU A 205 -2.91 7.87 22.40
C LEU A 205 -3.92 8.85 21.80
N ALA A 206 -4.29 8.64 20.54
CA ALA A 206 -5.44 9.27 19.90
C ALA A 206 -6.55 8.25 19.61
N VAL A 207 -7.80 8.63 19.90
CA VAL A 207 -8.99 7.78 19.77
C VAL A 207 -10.11 8.47 18.98
N VAL A 208 -10.81 7.74 18.11
CA VAL A 208 -11.88 8.26 17.24
C VAL A 208 -13.25 7.78 17.73
N ASN A 209 -14.12 8.72 18.14
CA ASN A 209 -15.44 8.44 18.72
C ASN A 209 -16.55 8.77 17.71
N GLN A 210 -17.16 7.74 17.12
CA GLN A 210 -18.15 7.90 16.05
C GLN A 210 -19.48 8.50 16.55
N LYS A 211 -19.93 8.16 17.77
CA LYS A 211 -21.23 8.63 18.27
C LYS A 211 -21.20 10.08 18.72
N ASP A 212 -20.07 10.54 19.26
CA ASP A 212 -19.86 11.94 19.67
C ASP A 212 -19.23 12.82 18.58
N ASN A 213 -18.82 12.22 17.46
CA ASN A 213 -18.21 12.90 16.30
C ASN A 213 -16.98 13.73 16.70
N ASN A 214 -16.13 13.16 17.56
CA ASN A 214 -14.94 13.82 18.10
C ASN A 214 -13.74 12.86 18.14
N ILE A 215 -12.58 13.43 18.49
CA ILE A 215 -11.34 12.70 18.74
C ILE A 215 -10.88 13.02 20.15
N GLY A 216 -10.54 11.99 20.93
CA GLY A 216 -9.84 12.13 22.20
C GLY A 216 -8.33 11.99 22.00
N VAL A 217 -7.55 12.69 22.82
CA VAL A 217 -6.09 12.50 22.93
C VAL A 217 -5.73 12.39 24.41
N LEU A 218 -4.85 11.45 24.73
CA LEU A 218 -4.43 11.13 26.10
C LEU A 218 -2.91 11.00 26.12
N PHE A 219 -2.24 11.70 27.03
CA PHE A 219 -0.78 11.78 27.04
C PHE A 219 -0.14 10.70 27.90
N GLY A 220 0.92 10.09 27.38
CA GLY A 220 1.66 9.01 28.02
C GLY A 220 2.62 9.51 29.08
N TYR A 221 2.60 8.86 30.25
CA TYR A 221 3.62 9.09 31.28
C TYR A 221 4.90 8.27 31.03
N GLY A 222 4.91 7.34 30.06
CA GLY A 222 6.09 6.55 29.68
C GLY A 222 6.37 5.39 30.63
N ASN A 223 5.33 4.87 31.26
CA ASN A 223 5.34 3.86 32.32
C ASN A 223 4.06 3.01 32.31
N GLY A 224 3.42 2.83 31.15
CA GLY A 224 2.11 2.17 31.02
C GLY A 224 0.94 2.96 31.63
N SER A 225 1.00 4.29 31.74
CA SER A 225 -0.15 5.09 32.23
C SER A 225 -0.38 6.37 31.44
N LEU A 226 -1.63 6.81 31.38
CA LEU A 226 -2.10 7.99 30.63
C LEU A 226 -2.71 9.06 31.55
N ASN A 227 -2.70 10.31 31.09
CA ASN A 227 -3.36 11.45 31.75
C ASN A 227 -4.86 11.55 31.41
N ASP A 228 -5.63 12.25 32.26
CA ASP A 228 -6.98 12.73 31.93
C ASP A 228 -6.94 13.74 30.77
N GLN A 229 -8.05 13.85 30.03
CA GLN A 229 -8.20 14.75 28.87
C GLN A 229 -7.96 16.23 29.23
N ILE A 230 -7.15 16.93 28.42
CA ILE A 230 -6.90 18.38 28.55
C ILE A 230 -7.22 19.10 27.22
N THR A 231 -7.83 20.29 27.30
CA THR A 231 -8.21 21.08 26.11
C THR A 231 -7.97 22.57 26.33
N PHE A 232 -6.79 23.08 25.92
CA PHE A 232 -6.40 24.50 25.98
C PHE A 232 -5.66 24.93 24.68
N ASN A 233 -5.10 26.16 24.62
CA ASN A 233 -4.69 26.82 23.36
C ASN A 233 -3.35 27.60 23.46
N VAL A 234 -2.76 27.93 22.28
CA VAL A 234 -1.75 29.00 21.96
C VAL A 234 -0.27 28.70 22.26
N ASP A 235 0.75 29.01 21.42
CA ASP A 235 0.97 29.31 19.97
C ASP A 235 2.48 29.72 19.84
N LEU A 236 3.31 29.66 18.77
CA LEU A 236 3.29 29.41 17.30
C LEU A 236 4.69 28.84 16.87
N ASN A 237 4.83 28.31 15.63
CA ASN A 237 5.86 28.67 14.61
C ASN A 237 6.75 27.63 13.84
N GLY A 238 6.71 26.32 14.11
CA GLY A 238 6.84 25.29 13.06
C GLY A 238 8.13 24.44 13.02
N ASP A 239 8.00 23.18 13.44
CA ASP A 239 9.11 22.34 13.90
C ASP A 239 9.00 20.87 13.40
N LYS A 240 7.94 20.15 13.79
CA LYS A 240 7.58 18.75 13.44
C LYS A 240 6.08 18.50 13.68
N ILE A 241 5.21 18.80 12.71
CA ILE A 241 3.76 18.71 12.95
C ILE A 241 3.23 17.32 12.57
N ILE A 242 2.92 16.51 13.59
CA ILE A 242 2.08 15.31 13.45
C ILE A 242 0.66 15.77 13.06
N ALA A 243 0.01 15.02 12.16
CA ALA A 243 -1.35 15.31 11.72
C ALA A 243 -2.20 14.04 11.71
N LEU A 244 -3.36 14.09 12.35
CA LEU A 244 -4.31 12.98 12.37
C LEU A 244 -5.25 13.07 11.16
N VAL A 245 -5.42 11.95 10.47
CA VAL A 245 -6.29 11.81 9.29
C VAL A 245 -7.43 10.86 9.62
N VAL A 246 -8.67 11.33 9.55
CA VAL A 246 -9.88 10.53 9.85
C VAL A 246 -10.73 10.39 8.59
N THR A 247 -11.14 9.17 8.26
CA THR A 247 -11.98 8.85 7.09
C THR A 247 -13.46 8.88 7.44
N ASN A 248 -14.19 9.86 6.90
CA ASN A 248 -15.62 10.06 7.17
C ASN A 248 -16.45 9.26 6.16
N LEU A 249 -16.66 7.97 6.45
CA LEU A 249 -17.23 6.97 5.53
C LEU A 249 -18.52 7.41 4.83
N ASP A 250 -19.48 8.00 5.56
CA ASP A 250 -20.79 8.37 5.01
C ASP A 250 -20.88 9.84 4.54
N ASP A 251 -20.02 10.72 5.05
CA ASP A 251 -19.86 12.10 4.57
C ASP A 251 -18.96 12.22 3.33
N ASN A 252 -18.30 11.12 2.93
CA ASN A 252 -17.54 11.01 1.67
C ASN A 252 -16.32 11.95 1.61
N SER A 253 -15.70 12.17 2.77
CA SER A 253 -14.58 13.08 3.00
C SER A 253 -13.54 12.49 3.95
N ILE A 254 -12.39 13.15 4.06
CA ILE A 254 -11.48 12.99 5.19
C ILE A 254 -11.44 14.29 6.00
N SER A 255 -11.27 14.16 7.31
CA SER A 255 -10.92 15.26 8.21
C SER A 255 -9.44 15.18 8.54
N VAL A 256 -8.67 16.23 8.24
CA VAL A 256 -7.28 16.35 8.66
C VAL A 256 -7.20 17.33 9.82
N LEU A 257 -6.63 16.87 10.92
CA LEU A 257 -6.36 17.65 12.12
C LEU A 257 -4.85 17.81 12.25
N PHE A 258 -4.35 19.02 12.05
CA PHE A 258 -2.93 19.32 12.24
C PHE A 258 -2.63 19.53 13.72
N GLY A 259 -1.62 18.85 14.26
CA GLY A 259 -1.17 19.04 15.63
C GLY A 259 -0.59 20.44 15.87
N ASN A 260 -0.55 20.81 17.14
CA ASN A 260 0.15 22.01 17.64
C ASN A 260 1.50 21.66 18.29
N GLN A 261 1.85 20.37 18.44
CA GLN A 261 3.04 19.83 19.12
C GLN A 261 3.06 20.01 20.65
N ASP A 262 1.90 20.32 21.23
CA ASP A 262 1.59 20.21 22.65
C ASP A 262 0.56 19.08 22.91
N GLY A 263 0.45 18.14 21.96
CA GLY A 263 -0.57 17.09 21.95
C GLY A 263 -1.99 17.55 21.60
N THR A 264 -2.22 18.87 21.45
CA THR A 264 -3.51 19.40 20.97
C THR A 264 -3.55 19.49 19.44
N PHE A 265 -4.76 19.55 18.90
CA PHE A 265 -5.03 19.62 17.47
C PHE A 265 -5.78 20.88 17.06
N GLN A 266 -5.47 21.38 15.86
CA GLN A 266 -6.20 22.48 15.23
C GLN A 266 -7.58 22.00 14.74
N ASN A 267 -8.50 22.96 14.53
CA ASN A 267 -9.82 22.66 13.96
C ASN A 267 -9.69 21.82 12.68
N GLN A 268 -10.47 20.75 12.60
CA GLN A 268 -10.47 19.84 11.45
C GLN A 268 -10.67 20.59 10.13
N THR A 269 -9.81 20.29 9.16
CA THR A 269 -9.96 20.76 7.78
C THR A 269 -10.46 19.59 6.94
N VAL A 270 -11.65 19.75 6.35
CA VAL A 270 -12.37 18.68 5.67
C VAL A 270 -12.08 18.70 4.17
N TYR A 271 -11.65 17.57 3.62
CA TYR A 271 -11.36 17.37 2.20
C TYR A 271 -12.32 16.34 1.62
N ASN A 272 -13.14 16.73 0.64
CA ASN A 272 -14.06 15.82 -0.04
C ASN A 272 -13.27 14.87 -0.94
N THR A 273 -13.12 13.61 -0.54
CA THR A 273 -12.37 12.62 -1.32
C THR A 273 -13.26 11.90 -2.33
N GLY A 274 -14.48 11.55 -1.96
CA GLY A 274 -15.38 10.76 -2.78
C GLY A 274 -16.04 9.65 -1.98
N THR A 275 -16.87 8.84 -2.64
CA THR A 275 -17.90 8.07 -1.95
C THR A 275 -17.36 6.87 -1.17
N GLY A 276 -17.51 6.88 0.15
CA GLY A 276 -17.13 5.78 1.05
C GLY A 276 -15.62 5.60 1.29
N PRO A 277 -14.88 6.61 1.79
CA PRO A 277 -13.49 6.45 2.21
C PRO A 277 -13.42 5.53 3.43
N SER A 278 -12.46 4.61 3.46
CA SER A 278 -12.41 3.52 4.44
C SER A 278 -11.07 3.36 5.17
N PHE A 279 -9.95 3.62 4.49
CA PHE A 279 -8.62 3.65 5.10
C PHE A 279 -7.78 4.73 4.44
N ALA A 280 -6.85 5.30 5.20
CA ALA A 280 -5.83 6.21 4.73
C ALA A 280 -4.44 5.77 5.19
N VAL A 281 -3.41 6.07 4.40
CA VAL A 281 -1.99 5.96 4.79
C VAL A 281 -1.24 7.20 4.33
N SER A 282 -0.17 7.55 5.04
CA SER A 282 0.71 8.67 4.71
C SER A 282 2.06 8.18 4.20
N ASN A 283 2.53 8.72 3.07
CA ASN A 283 3.88 8.51 2.56
C ASN A 283 4.24 9.56 1.48
N ASP A 284 5.52 9.71 1.14
CA ASP A 284 5.99 10.61 0.07
C ASP A 284 5.70 9.99 -1.31
N PHE A 285 4.55 10.32 -1.91
CA PHE A 285 4.08 9.75 -3.19
C PHE A 285 4.54 10.56 -4.41
N ASN A 286 5.22 11.69 -4.21
CA ASN A 286 5.71 12.56 -5.29
C ASN A 286 7.27 12.70 -5.32
N ASN A 287 7.98 12.26 -4.27
CA ASN A 287 9.41 12.43 -3.99
C ASN A 287 9.82 13.90 -3.76
N ASP A 288 9.05 14.63 -2.96
CA ASP A 288 9.35 16.00 -2.52
C ASP A 288 9.82 16.10 -1.05
N LYS A 289 9.76 14.98 -0.33
CA LYS A 289 10.14 14.77 1.08
C LYS A 289 9.17 15.30 2.13
N ILE A 290 7.90 15.47 1.79
CA ILE A 290 6.79 15.56 2.74
C ILE A 290 5.91 14.30 2.60
N LEU A 291 5.19 13.96 3.67
CA LEU A 291 4.21 12.87 3.66
C LEU A 291 2.90 13.36 3.02
N ASP A 292 2.57 12.83 1.85
CA ASP A 292 1.26 12.97 1.22
C ASP A 292 0.26 11.96 1.85
N ILE A 293 -1.04 12.08 1.52
CA ILE A 293 -2.07 11.15 2.00
C ILE A 293 -2.65 10.34 0.82
N ALA A 294 -2.67 9.01 0.93
CA ALA A 294 -3.44 8.13 0.06
C ALA A 294 -4.68 7.57 0.78
N VAL A 295 -5.85 7.60 0.14
CA VAL A 295 -7.15 7.20 0.73
C VAL A 295 -7.87 6.21 -0.19
N ILE A 296 -8.19 5.01 0.31
CA ILE A 296 -8.98 4.00 -0.42
C ILE A 296 -10.48 4.09 -0.10
N HIS A 297 -11.30 3.80 -1.11
CA HIS A 297 -12.76 3.90 -1.03
C HIS A 297 -13.43 2.54 -1.31
N GLN A 298 -13.95 1.90 -0.26
CA GLN A 298 -14.60 0.58 -0.34
C GLN A 298 -15.77 0.51 -1.30
N ARG A 299 -16.55 1.59 -1.44
CA ARG A 299 -17.79 1.61 -2.22
C ARG A 299 -17.58 1.81 -3.73
N PHE A 300 -16.46 2.39 -4.14
CA PHE A 300 -16.20 2.80 -5.54
C PHE A 300 -14.87 2.30 -6.13
N ASN A 301 -14.11 1.51 -5.38
CA ASN A 301 -12.89 0.83 -5.83
C ASN A 301 -11.85 1.80 -6.41
N ASN A 302 -11.60 2.92 -5.71
CA ASN A 302 -10.60 3.90 -6.10
C ASN A 302 -9.70 4.30 -4.92
N VAL A 303 -8.43 4.53 -5.22
CA VAL A 303 -7.50 5.25 -4.34
C VAL A 303 -7.41 6.69 -4.80
N ASN A 304 -7.38 7.61 -3.85
CA ASN A 304 -7.12 9.03 -4.08
C ASN A 304 -5.79 9.40 -3.44
N ILE A 305 -5.05 10.30 -4.05
CA ILE A 305 -3.83 10.86 -3.46
C ILE A 305 -4.00 12.37 -3.32
N LEU A 306 -3.70 12.87 -2.13
CA LEU A 306 -3.75 14.27 -1.72
C LEU A 306 -2.33 14.69 -1.34
N PHE A 307 -1.71 15.51 -2.19
CA PHE A 307 -0.31 15.96 -2.00
C PHE A 307 -0.24 17.19 -1.07
N ASP A 308 0.71 17.28 -0.14
CA ASP A 308 0.78 18.44 0.80
C ASP A 308 1.45 19.66 0.14
N ASN A 309 0.78 20.82 0.18
CA ASN A 309 1.29 22.11 -0.32
C ASN A 309 2.37 22.74 0.60
N ARG A 310 2.84 22.02 1.63
CA ARG A 310 3.79 22.45 2.66
C ARG A 310 3.29 23.64 3.49
N ASN A 311 1.96 23.80 3.56
CA ASN A 311 1.30 24.97 4.17
C ASN A 311 0.04 24.61 4.98
N LYS A 312 -0.09 23.33 5.40
CA LYS A 312 -1.29 22.76 6.03
C LYS A 312 -2.51 22.71 5.10
N THR A 313 -2.30 22.56 3.79
CA THR A 313 -3.39 22.26 2.83
C THR A 313 -2.91 21.27 1.78
N PHE A 314 -3.83 20.48 1.22
CA PHE A 314 -3.51 19.53 0.16
C PHE A 314 -3.85 20.07 -1.23
N GLU A 315 -3.11 19.66 -2.26
CA GLU A 315 -3.27 20.09 -3.65
C GLU A 315 -4.44 19.38 -4.35
N ASN A 316 -4.49 19.43 -5.70
CA ASN A 316 -5.53 18.76 -6.47
C ASN A 316 -5.40 17.24 -6.30
N GLN A 317 -6.40 16.64 -5.66
CA GLN A 317 -6.60 15.19 -5.61
C GLN A 317 -6.47 14.57 -7.00
N ILE A 318 -5.70 13.48 -7.09
CA ILE A 318 -5.78 12.56 -8.24
C ILE A 318 -6.47 11.27 -7.79
N THR A 319 -7.46 10.85 -8.58
CA THR A 319 -8.25 9.62 -8.34
C THR A 319 -7.84 8.53 -9.32
N TYR A 320 -7.55 7.35 -8.79
CA TYR A 320 -7.06 6.18 -9.49
C TYR A 320 -8.04 5.01 -9.30
N GLY A 321 -8.73 4.61 -10.38
CA GLY A 321 -9.69 3.50 -10.36
C GLY A 321 -9.00 2.14 -10.39
N ILE A 322 -9.30 1.29 -9.41
CA ILE A 322 -8.74 -0.05 -9.21
C ILE A 322 -9.72 -1.09 -9.75
N ALA A 323 -9.21 -2.02 -10.57
CA ALA A 323 -10.03 -3.12 -11.10
C ALA A 323 -10.28 -4.17 -10.02
N GLY A 324 -11.53 -4.31 -9.56
CA GLY A 324 -11.94 -5.29 -8.55
C GLY A 324 -13.22 -4.85 -7.83
N SER A 325 -13.43 -5.37 -6.63
CA SER A 325 -14.53 -4.98 -5.74
C SER A 325 -14.12 -5.08 -4.27
N TRP A 326 -14.41 -4.03 -3.50
CA TRP A 326 -14.16 -3.91 -2.06
C TRP A 326 -12.66 -3.89 -1.72
N LEU A 327 -12.16 -2.69 -1.41
CA LEU A 327 -10.77 -2.46 -0.98
C LEU A 327 -10.66 -2.70 0.53
N ASN A 328 -9.86 -3.67 0.96
CA ASN A 328 -9.80 -4.12 2.36
C ASN A 328 -8.65 -3.47 3.16
N SER A 329 -7.54 -3.11 2.52
CA SER A 329 -6.46 -2.32 3.13
C SER A 329 -5.55 -1.68 2.09
N ILE A 330 -4.70 -0.76 2.54
CA ILE A 330 -3.64 -0.12 1.77
C ILE A 330 -2.38 -0.02 2.64
N MET A 331 -1.20 -0.14 2.02
CA MET A 331 0.12 0.08 2.61
C MET A 331 0.99 0.87 1.62
N ALA A 332 2.04 1.55 2.10
CA ALA A 332 2.95 2.32 1.26
C ALA A 332 4.42 2.09 1.67
N ASN A 333 5.26 1.60 0.74
CA ASN A 333 6.67 1.24 0.96
C ASN A 333 7.42 1.13 -0.39
N ASP A 334 8.76 1.14 -0.41
CA ASP A 334 9.54 1.02 -1.66
C ASP A 334 9.67 -0.44 -2.14
N PHE A 335 8.60 -0.97 -2.74
CA PHE A 335 8.54 -2.33 -3.29
C PHE A 335 9.38 -2.53 -4.58
N ASN A 336 9.94 -1.46 -5.17
CA ASN A 336 10.73 -1.54 -6.42
C ASN A 336 12.21 -1.11 -6.29
N LYS A 337 12.64 -0.68 -5.11
CA LYS A 337 14.00 -0.22 -4.78
C LYS A 337 14.47 0.93 -5.67
N ASP A 338 13.59 1.89 -5.94
CA ASP A 338 13.92 3.09 -6.73
C ASP A 338 13.79 4.42 -5.95
N GLU A 339 13.88 4.33 -4.62
CA GLU A 339 13.88 5.44 -3.65
C GLU A 339 12.59 6.26 -3.71
N LYS A 340 11.45 5.58 -3.94
CA LYS A 340 10.08 6.14 -3.94
C LYS A 340 9.11 5.19 -3.27
N SER A 341 8.06 5.75 -2.68
CA SER A 341 7.03 5.00 -1.98
C SER A 341 5.98 4.45 -2.95
N ASP A 342 6.07 3.16 -3.28
CA ASP A 342 5.00 2.43 -3.95
C ASP A 342 3.83 2.15 -2.99
N MET A 343 2.68 1.71 -3.52
CA MET A 343 1.54 1.27 -2.71
C MET A 343 1.18 -0.20 -2.96
N ALA A 344 0.81 -0.92 -1.91
CA ALA A 344 0.14 -2.21 -1.98
C ALA A 344 -1.31 -2.05 -1.51
N ILE A 345 -2.28 -2.60 -2.25
CA ILE A 345 -3.72 -2.51 -1.93
C ILE A 345 -4.32 -3.92 -1.94
N ASN A 346 -4.92 -4.30 -0.83
CA ASN A 346 -5.65 -5.55 -0.69
C ASN A 346 -7.08 -5.36 -1.20
N VAL A 347 -7.51 -6.18 -2.15
CA VAL A 347 -8.86 -6.22 -2.73
C VAL A 347 -9.42 -7.61 -2.46
N VAL A 348 -10.74 -7.75 -2.27
CA VAL A 348 -11.34 -9.05 -1.95
C VAL A 348 -10.97 -10.12 -2.99
N GLY A 349 -10.18 -11.11 -2.56
CA GLY A 349 -9.66 -12.22 -3.36
C GLY A 349 -8.40 -11.94 -4.22
N LYS A 350 -7.87 -10.70 -4.25
CA LYS A 350 -6.69 -10.32 -5.05
C LYS A 350 -5.87 -9.20 -4.40
N ALA A 351 -4.55 -9.41 -4.25
CA ALA A 351 -3.60 -8.33 -3.94
C ALA A 351 -3.20 -7.57 -5.22
N HIS A 352 -3.20 -6.24 -5.15
CA HIS A 352 -2.80 -5.35 -6.25
C HIS A 352 -1.65 -4.43 -5.81
N LEU A 353 -0.61 -4.29 -6.65
CA LEU A 353 0.39 -3.23 -6.48
C LEU A 353 0.03 -2.00 -7.32
N VAL A 354 0.33 -0.82 -6.79
CA VAL A 354 0.19 0.47 -7.47
C VAL A 354 1.53 1.20 -7.39
N ASP A 355 2.24 1.18 -8.50
CA ASP A 355 3.62 1.64 -8.66
C ASP A 355 3.65 3.16 -8.92
N CYS A 356 4.32 3.91 -8.05
CA CYS A 356 4.07 5.33 -7.80
C CYS A 356 4.98 6.25 -8.64
N ARG A 357 4.78 6.19 -9.96
CA ARG A 357 5.67 6.85 -10.93
C ARG A 357 5.39 8.35 -11.11
N TYR A 358 6.12 9.17 -10.33
CA TYR A 358 6.56 10.53 -10.64
C TYR A 358 5.50 11.47 -11.25
N TYR A 359 4.83 12.24 -10.39
CA TYR A 359 3.93 13.31 -10.81
C TYR A 359 4.71 14.55 -11.25
N ASP A 360 4.93 14.70 -12.56
CA ASP A 360 5.46 15.95 -13.12
C ASP A 360 4.32 16.97 -13.35
N SER A 361 4.51 18.18 -12.85
CA SER A 361 3.67 19.36 -13.17
C SER A 361 3.42 19.56 -14.68
N TYR A 362 4.37 19.19 -15.54
CA TYR A 362 4.26 19.26 -17.00
C TYR A 362 3.66 18.00 -17.65
N ASN A 363 3.56 16.89 -16.93
CA ASN A 363 3.27 15.58 -17.51
C ASN A 363 2.41 14.75 -16.54
N LYS A 364 1.09 15.01 -16.52
CA LYS A 364 0.11 14.40 -15.61
C LYS A 364 -0.19 12.92 -15.91
N SER A 365 0.84 12.08 -15.84
CA SER A 365 0.79 10.65 -16.16
C SER A 365 2.07 9.93 -15.69
N ALA A 366 2.02 8.78 -15.02
CA ALA A 366 0.87 8.05 -14.49
C ALA A 366 1.35 6.97 -13.49
N PHE A 367 0.60 6.77 -12.41
CA PHE A 367 0.77 5.63 -11.51
C PHE A 367 0.45 4.35 -12.29
N THR A 368 1.28 3.32 -12.12
CA THR A 368 1.17 2.07 -12.88
C THR A 368 0.55 0.99 -12.01
N PHE A 369 -0.68 0.58 -12.31
CA PHE A 369 -1.26 -0.60 -11.65
C PHE A 369 -0.50 -1.86 -12.08
N VAL A 370 0.24 -2.48 -11.17
CA VAL A 370 0.78 -3.82 -11.36
C VAL A 370 -0.20 -4.81 -10.74
N CYS A 371 -1.18 -5.21 -11.55
CA CYS A 371 -2.19 -6.19 -11.19
C CYS A 371 -1.56 -7.60 -11.11
N SER A 372 -1.01 -7.95 -9.94
CA SER A 372 -0.57 -9.30 -9.59
C SER A 372 -1.77 -10.19 -9.26
N SER A 373 -2.66 -10.42 -10.23
CA SER A 373 -3.83 -11.29 -10.03
C SER A 373 -3.41 -12.75 -9.86
N LEU A 374 -3.24 -13.15 -8.60
CA LEU A 374 -2.94 -14.50 -8.17
C LEU A 374 -3.91 -15.54 -8.75
N GLY A 375 -3.39 -16.70 -9.16
CA GLY A 375 -4.16 -17.91 -9.43
C GLY A 375 -5.00 -17.95 -10.71
N GLU A 376 -5.26 -16.82 -11.38
CA GLU A 376 -5.78 -16.89 -12.75
C GLU A 376 -4.73 -17.51 -13.67
N ASN A 377 -5.14 -18.54 -14.39
CA ASN A 377 -4.26 -19.32 -15.24
C ASN A 377 -3.65 -18.40 -16.32
N ILE A 378 -2.36 -18.08 -16.20
CA ILE A 378 -1.52 -17.75 -17.37
C ILE A 378 -1.26 -19.05 -18.16
N ALA A 379 -2.35 -19.73 -18.52
CA ALA A 379 -2.42 -20.86 -19.44
C ALA A 379 -2.25 -20.34 -20.87
N LYS A 380 -1.11 -19.68 -21.09
CA LYS A 380 -0.57 -19.40 -22.41
C LYS A 380 -1.49 -18.56 -23.31
N MET A 381 -2.21 -17.60 -22.73
CA MET A 381 -2.43 -16.33 -23.41
C MET A 381 -1.07 -15.68 -23.62
N SER A 382 -0.40 -16.06 -24.71
CA SER A 382 0.60 -15.23 -25.34
C SER A 382 -0.13 -13.99 -25.85
N GLU A 383 -0.20 -12.95 -25.02
CA GLU A 383 -0.85 -11.69 -25.38
C GLU A 383 -0.29 -11.22 -26.71
N GLU A 384 -1.17 -11.13 -27.70
CA GLU A 384 -0.72 -11.15 -29.07
C GLU A 384 -0.19 -9.77 -29.43
N LEU A 385 1.14 -9.66 -29.46
CA LEU A 385 1.85 -8.41 -29.73
C LEU A 385 1.54 -7.94 -31.16
N ILE A 386 0.67 -6.95 -31.32
CA ILE A 386 0.32 -6.39 -32.63
C ILE A 386 1.12 -5.10 -32.84
N LEU A 387 2.09 -5.14 -33.76
CA LEU A 387 2.85 -3.95 -34.14
C LEU A 387 2.17 -3.26 -35.33
N TYR A 388 1.77 -2.01 -35.13
CA TYR A 388 1.30 -1.12 -36.19
C TYR A 388 2.50 -0.35 -36.75
N HIS A 389 2.87 -0.62 -38.01
CA HIS A 389 4.08 -0.04 -38.62
C HIS A 389 3.98 0.15 -40.14
N TYR A 390 4.99 0.79 -40.73
CA TYR A 390 5.30 0.67 -42.16
C TYR A 390 6.77 0.28 -42.35
N PRO A 391 7.14 -0.40 -43.46
CA PRO A 391 8.48 -0.95 -43.64
C PRO A 391 9.59 0.10 -43.53
N GLN A 392 9.41 1.28 -44.13
CA GLN A 392 10.43 2.33 -44.21
C GLN A 392 10.56 3.20 -42.94
N SER A 393 9.85 2.90 -41.85
CA SER A 393 10.01 3.66 -40.59
C SER A 393 11.26 3.20 -39.84
N PRO A 394 12.27 4.07 -39.61
CA PRO A 394 13.44 3.70 -38.80
C PRO A 394 13.06 3.43 -37.34
N PHE A 395 12.05 4.16 -36.83
CA PHE A 395 11.48 3.95 -35.50
C PHE A 395 10.78 2.60 -35.38
N ALA A 396 10.15 2.10 -36.46
CA ALA A 396 9.59 0.75 -36.45
C ALA A 396 10.65 -0.33 -36.61
N GLU A 397 11.69 -0.09 -37.42
CA GLU A 397 12.81 -1.04 -37.54
C GLU A 397 13.52 -1.26 -36.20
N LYS A 398 13.74 -0.18 -35.43
CA LYS A 398 14.21 -0.21 -34.03
C LYS A 398 13.39 -1.20 -33.17
N ILE A 399 12.05 -1.22 -33.32
CA ILE A 399 11.16 -2.12 -32.59
C ILE A 399 11.18 -3.55 -33.16
N ARG A 400 11.20 -3.72 -34.50
CA ARG A 400 11.31 -5.05 -35.14
C ARG A 400 12.61 -5.75 -34.73
N MET A 401 13.72 -5.01 -34.65
CA MET A 401 15.00 -5.48 -34.11
C MET A 401 14.90 -5.85 -32.63
N ALA A 402 14.29 -5.00 -31.79
CA ALA A 402 14.07 -5.30 -30.37
C ALA A 402 13.26 -6.59 -30.14
N MET A 403 12.15 -6.77 -30.86
CA MET A 403 11.34 -8.00 -30.85
C MET A 403 12.15 -9.23 -31.30
N GLY A 404 12.98 -9.09 -32.33
CA GLY A 404 13.88 -10.14 -32.80
C GLY A 404 14.94 -10.55 -31.79
N LEU A 405 15.60 -9.58 -31.14
CA LEU A 405 16.57 -9.82 -30.07
C LEU A 405 15.94 -10.53 -28.87
N LYS A 406 14.73 -10.10 -28.47
CA LYS A 406 13.91 -10.76 -27.44
C LYS A 406 13.22 -12.05 -27.93
N LYS A 407 13.42 -12.48 -29.19
CA LYS A 407 12.81 -13.67 -29.81
C LYS A 407 11.28 -13.77 -29.61
N LEU A 408 10.59 -12.63 -29.68
CA LEU A 408 9.16 -12.53 -29.43
C LEU A 408 8.33 -12.89 -30.67
N ASN A 409 7.18 -13.51 -30.46
CA ASN A 409 6.17 -13.70 -31.49
C ASN A 409 5.29 -12.45 -31.55
N TRP A 410 5.01 -11.93 -32.74
CA TRP A 410 4.22 -10.71 -32.94
C TRP A 410 3.51 -10.74 -34.30
N ARG A 411 2.38 -10.04 -34.41
CA ARG A 411 1.66 -9.81 -35.67
C ARG A 411 1.98 -8.44 -36.25
N SER A 412 2.14 -8.39 -37.56
CA SER A 412 2.44 -7.20 -38.33
C SER A 412 1.16 -6.59 -38.91
N VAL A 413 0.76 -5.40 -38.46
CA VAL A 413 -0.25 -4.57 -39.14
C VAL A 413 0.47 -3.46 -39.90
N THR A 414 0.44 -3.53 -41.23
CA THR A 414 0.93 -2.45 -42.09
C THR A 414 -0.09 -1.32 -42.10
N VAL A 415 0.35 -0.09 -41.80
CA VAL A 415 -0.47 1.13 -41.86
C VAL A 415 0.13 2.15 -42.83
N ASP A 416 -0.70 3.08 -43.32
CA ASP A 416 -0.25 4.11 -44.24
C ASP A 416 0.85 5.01 -43.65
N ARG A 417 1.74 5.50 -44.52
CA ARG A 417 2.87 6.36 -44.09
C ARG A 417 2.40 7.74 -43.62
N VAL A 418 1.31 8.25 -44.19
CA VAL A 418 0.76 9.60 -43.98
C VAL A 418 -0.65 9.47 -43.38
N PRO A 419 -1.11 10.39 -42.49
CA PRO A 419 -2.52 10.46 -42.07
C PRO A 419 -3.47 10.76 -43.26
N PRO A 420 -4.80 10.55 -43.12
CA PRO A 420 -5.50 10.04 -41.95
C PRO A 420 -5.43 8.51 -41.82
N ARG A 421 -5.33 8.01 -40.59
CA ARG A 421 -5.39 6.57 -40.26
C ARG A 421 -6.60 6.27 -39.37
N SER A 422 -7.81 6.45 -39.91
CA SER A 422 -9.09 6.40 -39.18
C SER A 422 -9.16 5.33 -38.07
N HIS A 423 -8.88 4.06 -38.38
CA HIS A 423 -8.96 2.97 -37.40
C HIS A 423 -7.87 3.04 -36.32
N LEU A 424 -6.65 3.50 -36.64
CA LEU A 424 -5.57 3.62 -35.67
C LEU A 424 -5.76 4.87 -34.80
N GLU A 425 -6.23 5.98 -35.37
CA GLU A 425 -6.47 7.23 -34.62
C GLU A 425 -7.58 7.06 -33.57
N ILE A 426 -8.58 6.21 -33.82
CA ILE A 426 -9.56 5.78 -32.81
C ILE A 426 -8.88 4.96 -31.72
N LEU A 427 -8.05 3.97 -32.09
CA LEU A 427 -7.37 3.08 -31.15
C LEU A 427 -6.34 3.80 -30.26
N THR A 428 -5.73 4.88 -30.75
CA THR A 428 -4.64 5.60 -30.06
C THR A 428 -5.04 6.95 -29.46
N GLY A 429 -6.34 7.24 -29.36
CA GLY A 429 -6.83 8.54 -28.85
C GLY A 429 -6.33 9.75 -29.66
N GLY A 430 -6.04 9.56 -30.95
CA GLY A 430 -5.53 10.59 -31.86
C GLY A 430 -4.00 10.68 -31.99
N TYR A 431 -3.22 9.77 -31.38
CA TYR A 431 -1.76 9.76 -31.56
C TYR A 431 -1.35 9.37 -33.00
N ARG A 432 -0.67 10.29 -33.70
CA ARG A 432 -0.40 10.19 -35.16
C ARG A 432 0.94 9.57 -35.57
N ARG A 433 1.85 9.25 -34.63
CA ARG A 433 3.19 8.72 -34.95
C ARG A 433 3.20 7.19 -34.99
N ILE A 434 4.23 6.62 -35.64
CA ILE A 434 4.41 5.18 -35.88
C ILE A 434 5.85 4.81 -35.53
N PRO A 435 6.13 3.70 -34.83
CA PRO A 435 5.24 2.59 -34.50
C PRO A 435 4.30 2.84 -33.31
N VAL A 436 3.30 1.97 -33.21
CA VAL A 436 2.47 1.72 -32.03
C VAL A 436 2.45 0.21 -31.79
N LEU A 437 2.56 -0.23 -30.54
CA LEU A 437 2.38 -1.63 -30.13
C LEU A 437 1.05 -1.76 -29.39
N GLN A 438 0.26 -2.78 -29.72
CA GLN A 438 -0.85 -3.24 -28.90
C GLN A 438 -0.46 -4.54 -28.16
N VAL A 439 -0.85 -4.65 -26.91
CA VAL A 439 -0.73 -5.87 -26.07
C VAL A 439 -2.07 -6.07 -25.37
N GLY A 440 -2.84 -7.07 -25.79
CA GLY A 440 -4.22 -7.25 -25.29
C GLY A 440 -5.08 -6.00 -25.57
N ALA A 441 -5.49 -5.29 -24.51
CA ALA A 441 -6.20 -4.02 -24.59
C ALA A 441 -5.28 -2.77 -24.56
N ASP A 442 -4.03 -2.91 -24.13
CA ASP A 442 -3.09 -1.80 -23.93
C ASP A 442 -2.50 -1.30 -25.25
N ILE A 443 -2.32 0.02 -25.35
CA ILE A 443 -1.79 0.71 -26.53
C ILE A 443 -0.55 1.54 -26.17
N TYR A 444 0.62 1.03 -26.56
CA TYR A 444 1.93 1.62 -26.30
C TYR A 444 2.38 2.49 -27.48
N CYS A 445 2.30 3.81 -27.29
CA CYS A 445 2.82 4.82 -28.21
C CYS A 445 4.25 5.24 -27.83
N ASP A 446 5.06 5.65 -28.81
CA ASP A 446 6.53 5.93 -28.71
C ASP A 446 7.44 4.72 -28.49
N THR A 447 8.57 4.69 -29.20
CA THR A 447 9.54 3.58 -29.17
C THR A 447 10.20 3.35 -27.81
N HIS A 448 10.34 4.38 -26.96
CA HIS A 448 10.94 4.19 -25.62
C HIS A 448 10.02 3.43 -24.68
N LEU A 449 8.71 3.70 -24.73
CA LEU A 449 7.72 2.95 -23.97
C LEU A 449 7.63 1.52 -24.51
N ILE A 450 7.51 1.35 -25.84
CA ILE A 450 7.50 0.03 -26.47
C ILE A 450 8.73 -0.82 -26.08
N ILE A 451 9.94 -0.26 -26.09
CA ILE A 451 11.15 -1.00 -25.68
C ILE A 451 11.10 -1.43 -24.21
N ARG A 452 10.64 -0.57 -23.30
CA ARG A 452 10.46 -0.91 -21.88
C ARG A 452 9.42 -2.02 -21.69
N THR A 453 8.31 -1.96 -22.42
CA THR A 453 7.28 -3.02 -22.42
C THR A 453 7.84 -4.35 -22.94
N LEU A 454 8.62 -4.35 -24.03
CA LEU A 454 9.27 -5.56 -24.58
C LEU A 454 10.39 -6.12 -23.67
N ASP A 455 11.02 -5.28 -22.84
CA ASP A 455 11.90 -5.73 -21.76
C ASP A 455 11.10 -6.40 -20.63
N ARG A 456 10.03 -5.76 -20.13
CA ARG A 456 9.15 -6.30 -19.07
C ARG A 456 8.43 -7.60 -19.47
N LEU A 457 7.97 -7.71 -20.72
CA LEU A 457 7.29 -8.90 -21.25
C LEU A 457 8.23 -10.11 -21.43
N ARG A 458 9.56 -9.93 -21.35
CA ARG A 458 10.53 -11.03 -21.37
C ARG A 458 11.81 -10.65 -20.61
N PRO A 459 11.80 -10.74 -19.26
CA PRO A 459 12.98 -10.43 -18.45
C PRO A 459 14.10 -11.45 -18.67
N ASN A 460 13.75 -12.72 -18.91
CA ASN A 460 14.68 -13.85 -19.11
C ASN A 460 15.40 -13.84 -20.48
N ALA A 461 15.53 -12.67 -21.11
CA ALA A 461 16.25 -12.46 -22.36
C ALA A 461 17.00 -11.11 -22.29
N PRO A 462 18.17 -10.95 -22.94
CA PRO A 462 19.06 -9.81 -22.72
C PRO A 462 18.37 -8.45 -22.73
N THR A 463 18.61 -7.66 -21.68
CA THR A 463 17.97 -6.36 -21.46
C THR A 463 18.35 -5.38 -22.56
N LEU A 464 17.34 -4.76 -23.19
CA LEU A 464 17.55 -3.75 -24.25
C LEU A 464 18.10 -2.43 -23.68
N LEU A 465 18.00 -2.24 -22.37
CA LEU A 465 18.43 -1.06 -21.61
C LEU A 465 19.58 -1.36 -20.63
N SER A 466 20.53 -2.21 -21.01
CA SER A 466 21.56 -2.84 -20.14
C SER A 466 22.61 -1.94 -19.46
N ASN A 467 22.55 -0.60 -19.60
CA ASN A 467 23.51 0.32 -18.96
C ASN A 467 22.88 1.71 -18.75
N ARG A 468 23.23 2.40 -17.65
CA ARG A 468 22.81 3.79 -17.36
C ARG A 468 23.13 4.77 -18.50
N MET A 469 24.15 4.52 -19.32
CA MET A 469 24.47 5.34 -20.51
C MET A 469 23.54 5.11 -21.72
N ALA A 470 22.82 3.99 -21.80
CA ALA A 470 22.04 3.63 -22.98
C ALA A 470 20.83 4.55 -23.20
N GLN A 471 20.10 4.90 -22.13
CA GLN A 471 18.92 5.77 -22.25
C GLN A 471 19.27 7.20 -22.72
N PRO A 472 20.29 7.90 -22.16
CA PRO A 472 20.77 9.17 -22.69
C PRO A 472 21.22 9.10 -24.15
N LEU A 473 21.93 8.04 -24.55
CA LEU A 473 22.44 7.89 -25.92
C LEU A 473 21.29 7.69 -26.94
N CYS A 474 20.29 6.86 -26.61
CA CYS A 474 19.09 6.72 -27.44
C CYS A 474 18.29 8.03 -27.54
N TRP A 475 18.14 8.75 -26.42
CA TRP A 475 17.43 10.03 -26.39
C TRP A 475 18.15 11.09 -27.25
N TRP A 476 19.48 11.20 -27.14
CA TRP A 476 20.30 12.08 -27.97
C TRP A 476 20.20 11.72 -29.47
N TRP A 477 20.17 10.43 -29.80
CA TRP A 477 19.95 10.00 -31.18
C TRP A 477 18.58 10.42 -31.71
N ASP A 478 17.49 10.10 -31.00
CA ASP A 478 16.12 10.30 -31.47
C ASP A 478 15.66 11.77 -31.41
N LYS A 479 16.18 12.58 -30.46
CA LYS A 479 15.78 13.99 -30.26
C LYS A 479 16.75 15.00 -30.89
N THR A 480 18.03 14.68 -31.00
CA THR A 480 19.06 15.64 -31.47
C THR A 480 19.61 15.24 -32.83
N MET A 481 20.20 14.04 -32.96
CA MET A 481 20.90 13.65 -34.19
C MET A 481 19.96 13.35 -35.35
N PHE A 482 18.88 12.59 -35.12
CA PHE A 482 17.96 12.22 -36.20
C PHE A 482 17.27 13.44 -36.83
N PRO A 483 16.74 14.44 -36.08
CA PRO A 483 16.19 15.66 -36.68
C PRO A 483 17.23 16.51 -37.43
N LEU A 484 18.49 16.57 -36.95
CA LEU A 484 19.57 17.26 -37.67
C LEU A 484 19.93 16.56 -38.98
N LEU A 485 20.10 15.23 -38.95
CA LEU A 485 20.40 14.42 -40.13
C LEU A 485 19.25 14.46 -41.14
N PHE A 486 18.00 14.42 -40.68
CA PHE A 486 16.82 14.55 -41.54
C PHE A 486 16.78 15.93 -42.22
N LYS A 487 16.96 17.02 -41.46
CA LYS A 487 17.05 18.39 -42.04
C LYS A 487 18.18 18.52 -43.06
N LEU A 488 19.34 17.90 -42.82
CA LEU A 488 20.46 17.87 -43.77
C LEU A 488 20.11 17.08 -45.04
N LEU A 489 19.49 15.90 -44.92
CA LEU A 489 19.07 15.07 -46.05
C LEU A 489 17.98 15.76 -46.91
N ILE A 490 17.03 16.43 -46.27
CA ILE A 490 16.02 17.27 -46.93
C ILE A 490 16.70 18.45 -47.63
N GLY A 491 17.60 19.18 -46.97
CA GLY A 491 18.36 20.27 -47.59
C GLY A 491 19.21 19.85 -48.79
N LEU A 492 19.79 18.64 -48.76
CA LEU A 492 20.60 18.09 -49.87
C LEU A 492 19.77 17.48 -51.02
N ARG A 493 18.44 17.34 -50.88
CA ARG A 493 17.56 16.76 -51.90
C ARG A 493 16.21 17.46 -52.10
N GLY A 494 16.02 18.67 -51.54
CA GLY A 494 14.74 19.40 -51.53
C GLY A 494 14.11 19.52 -52.91
N ASP A 495 14.91 19.87 -53.91
CA ASP A 495 14.54 19.99 -55.34
C ASP A 495 13.94 18.71 -55.96
N LYS A 496 14.01 17.57 -55.26
CA LYS A 496 13.55 16.24 -55.70
C LYS A 496 12.46 15.65 -54.81
N LEU A 497 11.95 16.41 -53.84
CA LEU A 497 10.78 16.02 -53.05
C LEU A 497 9.48 16.36 -53.80
N PRO A 498 8.39 15.60 -53.61
CA PRO A 498 7.06 16.02 -54.03
C PRO A 498 6.72 17.38 -53.40
N ARG A 499 6.03 18.27 -54.12
CA ARG A 499 5.62 19.56 -53.55
C ARG A 499 4.66 19.40 -52.37
N GLU A 500 3.82 18.37 -52.44
CA GLU A 500 2.95 17.86 -51.35
C GLU A 500 3.69 17.51 -50.04
N TRP A 501 5.02 17.52 -50.01
CA TRP A 501 5.86 17.29 -48.82
C TRP A 501 6.51 18.58 -48.27
N LEU A 502 6.11 19.76 -48.76
CA LEU A 502 6.60 21.07 -48.33
C LEU A 502 5.52 21.93 -47.65
N ASP A 503 4.27 21.47 -47.67
CA ASP A 503 3.10 22.17 -47.11
C ASP A 503 2.69 21.61 -45.71
N ASP A 504 3.43 20.63 -45.19
CA ASP A 504 3.21 19.83 -43.96
C ASP A 504 4.46 19.86 -43.04
#